data_AF-A0A959BDE2-F1
#
_entry.id   AF-A0A959BDE2-F1
#
_cell.length_a   1.000
_cell.length_b   1.000
_cell.length_c   1.000
_cell.angle_alpha   90.00
_cell.angle_beta   90.00
_cell.angle_gamma   90.00
#
_symmetry.space_group_name_H-M   'P 1'
#
loop_
_entity.id
_entity.type
_entity.pdbx_description
1 polymer ?
#
loop_
_entity_poly.entity_id
_entity_poly.type
_entity_poly.pdbx_seq_one_letter_code
_entity_poly.pdbx_strand_id
1 'polypeptide(L)'
;MKKYNIALLTLLITSCQHQESPMNVITSDIGHFWAAFDQITETKDTVAQAALLKTFYLDKGTPGLKAIIQARNYTDQEFLHAINNYPQFWQSIRENTYQSKSISKELEQGVEKLRKVYPELKPAKIYFTIGALRTNGTTMDSLVLIGSELALADEKAVTSEFPEPRQAGLKKYFSSNPIKDIVLLNVHEYVHTQQKPIVHNLLSQCLYEGVAEFVSVYAMGVPSATPAINFGKAHEGKVREKFEADMFQGNKTYEWIWGDAENGFGVRDLGYYIGYELCERNFEKAADKPAALKRMIELDYTNEGEIEDFVDGAGFFSASLDELYQNFEASRPIVVSIAPFENGSQNVSPNVNQLRVAFSKELDQEFRNFDFGPLGQDHSIRIKEVIGFAEDGKTISFTIEKLLPNRRYQLTIGSGFRDEKGAPLKPYLIDFKTAKE
;
A
#
# COMPACT_ATOMS: atom_id res chain seq x y z
N MET A 1 -32.67 -4.09 81.95
CA MET A 1 -33.06 -4.63 80.63
C MET A 1 -32.01 -4.20 79.60
N LYS A 2 -31.13 -5.10 79.17
CA LYS A 2 -30.10 -4.81 78.15
C LYS A 2 -30.74 -4.94 76.77
N LYS A 3 -30.70 -3.88 75.97
CA LYS A 3 -31.14 -3.89 74.56
C LYS A 3 -29.97 -4.35 73.69
N TYR A 4 -30.17 -5.45 72.96
CA TYR A 4 -29.23 -5.92 71.94
C TYR A 4 -29.61 -5.25 70.60
N ASN A 5 -28.67 -4.51 70.01
CA ASN A 5 -28.79 -4.03 68.64
C ASN A 5 -28.31 -5.14 67.70
N ILE A 6 -29.24 -5.69 66.91
CA ILE A 6 -28.93 -6.62 65.82
C ILE A 6 -28.54 -5.78 64.61
N ALA A 7 -27.25 -5.83 64.23
CA ALA A 7 -26.77 -5.25 62.98
C ALA A 7 -27.06 -6.24 61.84
N LEU A 8 -27.90 -5.84 60.90
CA LEU A 8 -28.25 -6.59 59.69
C LEU A 8 -27.12 -6.39 58.66
N LEU A 9 -26.33 -7.44 58.41
CA LEU A 9 -25.26 -7.45 57.42
C LEU A 9 -25.85 -7.74 56.03
N THR A 10 -26.04 -6.71 55.21
CA THR A 10 -26.49 -6.83 53.83
C THR A 10 -25.31 -7.28 52.94
N LEU A 11 -25.31 -8.55 52.55
CA LEU A 11 -24.33 -9.10 51.61
C LEU A 11 -24.72 -8.64 50.18
N LEU A 12 -24.01 -7.63 49.66
CA LEU A 12 -24.11 -7.20 48.26
C LEU A 12 -23.44 -8.25 47.38
N ILE A 13 -24.25 -9.11 46.77
CA ILE A 13 -23.78 -10.02 45.71
C ILE A 13 -23.62 -9.16 44.45
N THR A 14 -22.41 -8.65 44.21
CA THR A 14 -22.06 -8.07 42.91
C THR A 14 -22.01 -9.20 41.90
N SER A 15 -23.12 -9.39 41.18
CA SER A 15 -23.11 -10.16 39.94
C SER A 15 -22.12 -9.48 38.99
N CYS A 16 -20.97 -10.08 38.76
CA CYS A 16 -20.17 -9.77 37.58
C CYS A 16 -21.04 -10.10 36.36
N GLN A 17 -21.73 -9.09 35.82
CA GLN A 17 -22.15 -9.14 34.44
C GLN A 17 -20.83 -9.18 33.65
N HIS A 18 -20.49 -10.35 33.15
CA HIS A 18 -19.51 -10.48 32.09
C HIS A 18 -20.12 -9.71 30.92
N GLN A 19 -19.72 -8.45 30.75
CA GLN A 19 -20.06 -7.69 29.58
C GLN A 19 -19.35 -8.41 28.43
N GLU A 20 -20.09 -9.27 27.72
CA GLU A 20 -19.57 -9.86 26.48
C GLU A 20 -19.07 -8.69 25.65
N SER A 21 -17.75 -8.68 25.42
CA SER A 21 -17.16 -7.66 24.57
C SER A 21 -17.89 -7.75 23.23
N PRO A 22 -18.36 -6.63 22.66
CA PRO A 22 -19.09 -6.66 21.40
C PRO A 22 -18.26 -7.45 20.39
N MET A 23 -18.86 -8.49 19.77
CA MET A 23 -18.15 -9.33 18.80
C MET A 23 -17.56 -8.43 17.72
N ASN A 24 -16.23 -8.35 17.69
CA ASN A 24 -15.52 -7.57 16.69
C ASN A 24 -15.48 -8.29 15.36
N VAL A 25 -15.83 -9.59 15.32
CA VAL A 25 -15.71 -10.44 14.12
C VAL A 25 -17.08 -10.96 13.70
N ILE A 26 -17.44 -10.72 12.44
CA ILE A 26 -18.74 -11.08 11.86
C ILE A 26 -18.52 -12.07 10.72
N THR A 27 -19.21 -13.22 10.77
CA THR A 27 -19.06 -14.30 9.78
C THR A 27 -20.35 -14.72 9.09
N SER A 28 -21.46 -14.00 9.32
CA SER A 28 -22.78 -14.39 8.83
C SER A 28 -22.89 -14.43 7.31
N ASP A 29 -22.11 -13.61 6.60
CA ASP A 29 -22.13 -13.57 5.13
C ASP A 29 -21.65 -14.88 4.50
N ILE A 30 -20.79 -15.66 5.17
CA ILE A 30 -20.42 -17.01 4.72
C ILE A 30 -21.66 -17.91 4.61
N GLY A 31 -22.52 -17.88 5.63
CA GLY A 31 -23.76 -18.65 5.64
C GLY A 31 -24.75 -18.16 4.58
N HIS A 32 -24.89 -16.84 4.42
CA HIS A 32 -25.75 -16.24 3.40
C HIS A 32 -25.31 -16.62 1.98
N PHE A 33 -24.00 -16.59 1.69
CA PHE A 33 -23.46 -16.96 0.39
C PHE A 33 -23.76 -18.41 0.04
N TRP A 34 -23.47 -19.36 0.94
CA TRP A 34 -23.70 -20.78 0.65
C TRP A 34 -25.18 -21.12 0.48
N ALA A 35 -26.07 -20.45 1.24
CA ALA A 35 -27.51 -20.58 1.03
C ALA A 35 -27.94 -20.08 -0.36
N ALA A 36 -27.35 -18.99 -0.84
CA ALA A 36 -27.60 -18.51 -2.20
C ALA A 36 -26.99 -19.46 -3.26
N PHE A 37 -25.75 -19.90 -3.06
CA PHE A 37 -25.02 -20.80 -3.96
C PHE A 37 -25.83 -22.08 -4.24
N ASP A 38 -26.28 -22.75 -3.18
CA ASP A 38 -27.04 -24.00 -3.31
C ASP A 38 -28.29 -23.79 -4.19
N GLN A 39 -29.07 -22.73 -3.92
CA GLN A 39 -30.27 -22.41 -4.70
C GLN A 39 -29.95 -22.00 -6.15
N ILE A 40 -28.89 -21.21 -6.36
CA ILE A 40 -28.48 -20.73 -7.71
C ILE A 40 -28.08 -21.91 -8.59
N THR A 41 -27.40 -22.91 -8.03
CA THR A 41 -26.89 -24.07 -8.79
C THR A 41 -27.97 -25.09 -9.16
N GLU A 42 -29.15 -25.02 -8.54
CA GLU A 42 -30.32 -25.87 -8.86
C GLU A 42 -31.06 -25.44 -10.14
N THR A 43 -30.78 -24.24 -10.68
CA THR A 43 -31.44 -23.70 -11.87
C THR A 43 -30.44 -23.18 -12.91
N LYS A 44 -30.87 -23.17 -14.18
CA LYS A 44 -30.16 -22.56 -15.31
C LYS A 44 -30.81 -21.26 -15.80
N ASP A 45 -31.95 -20.88 -15.23
CA ASP A 45 -32.61 -19.61 -15.56
C ASP A 45 -31.84 -18.45 -14.93
N THR A 46 -31.18 -17.66 -15.79
CA THR A 46 -30.37 -16.51 -15.39
C THR A 46 -31.15 -15.43 -14.62
N VAL A 47 -32.45 -15.26 -14.91
CA VAL A 47 -33.30 -14.29 -14.20
C VAL A 47 -33.60 -14.80 -12.79
N ALA A 48 -33.90 -16.10 -12.66
CA ALA A 48 -34.09 -16.75 -11.37
C ALA A 48 -32.80 -16.71 -10.53
N GLN A 49 -31.64 -17.00 -11.13
CA GLN A 49 -30.35 -16.94 -10.45
C GLN A 49 -30.06 -15.54 -9.88
N ALA A 50 -30.32 -14.48 -10.65
CA ALA A 50 -30.15 -13.10 -10.18
C ALA A 50 -31.08 -12.76 -9.01
N ALA A 51 -32.33 -13.20 -9.05
CA ALA A 51 -33.28 -13.02 -7.95
C ALA A 51 -32.85 -13.78 -6.67
N LEU A 52 -32.33 -15.00 -6.83
CA LEU A 52 -31.81 -15.81 -5.73
C LEU A 52 -30.57 -15.18 -5.09
N LEU A 53 -29.62 -14.71 -5.91
CA LEU A 53 -28.43 -14.01 -5.42
C LEU A 53 -28.80 -12.80 -4.55
N LYS A 54 -29.74 -11.97 -5.00
CA LYS A 54 -30.21 -10.83 -4.22
C LYS A 54 -30.86 -11.25 -2.91
N THR A 55 -31.87 -12.11 -3.01
CA THR A 55 -32.72 -12.49 -1.87
C THR A 55 -31.94 -13.22 -0.77
N PHE A 56 -31.04 -14.13 -1.16
CA PHE A 56 -30.34 -14.98 -0.20
C PHE A 56 -28.99 -14.42 0.25
N TYR A 57 -28.35 -13.55 -0.56
CA TYR A 57 -27.02 -13.03 -0.25
C TYR A 57 -26.96 -11.50 -0.15
N LEU A 58 -27.20 -10.77 -1.25
CA LEU A 58 -26.88 -9.33 -1.29
C LEU A 58 -27.80 -8.50 -0.39
N ASP A 59 -29.10 -8.78 -0.35
CA ASP A 59 -30.07 -8.05 0.49
C ASP A 59 -29.88 -8.36 1.98
N LYS A 60 -29.39 -9.57 2.30
CA LYS A 60 -29.03 -10.01 3.66
C LYS A 60 -27.60 -9.64 4.06
N GLY A 61 -26.85 -9.03 3.15
CA GLY A 61 -25.44 -8.68 3.33
C GLY A 61 -25.21 -7.80 4.54
N THR A 62 -24.20 -8.15 5.33
CA THR A 62 -23.76 -7.30 6.44
C THR A 62 -23.20 -5.96 5.93
N PRO A 63 -22.96 -4.97 6.82
CA PRO A 63 -22.21 -3.78 6.44
C PRO A 63 -20.85 -4.09 5.78
N GLY A 64 -20.18 -5.17 6.20
CA GLY A 64 -18.92 -5.61 5.60
C GLY A 64 -19.06 -6.07 4.15
N LEU A 65 -20.11 -6.86 3.83
CA LEU A 65 -20.36 -7.26 2.45
C LEU A 65 -20.65 -6.05 1.55
N LYS A 66 -21.44 -5.09 2.03
CA LYS A 66 -21.72 -3.85 1.30
C LYS A 66 -20.44 -3.04 1.07
N ALA A 67 -19.59 -2.96 2.09
CA ALA A 67 -18.32 -2.26 2.03
C ALA A 67 -17.34 -2.91 1.03
N ILE A 68 -17.22 -4.24 1.02
CA ILE A 68 -16.27 -4.91 0.10
C ILE A 68 -16.78 -4.85 -1.35
N ILE A 69 -18.10 -4.88 -1.56
CA ILE A 69 -18.74 -4.64 -2.87
C ILE A 69 -18.38 -3.24 -3.38
N GLN A 70 -18.48 -2.22 -2.52
CA GLN A 70 -18.07 -0.85 -2.87
C GLN A 70 -16.57 -0.76 -3.17
N ALA A 71 -15.72 -1.28 -2.27
CA ALA A 71 -14.27 -1.18 -2.36
C ALA A 71 -13.67 -1.92 -3.56
N ARG A 72 -14.38 -2.89 -4.13
CA ARG A 72 -13.95 -3.66 -5.31
C ARG A 72 -14.83 -3.48 -6.52
N ASN A 73 -15.84 -2.61 -6.44
CA ASN A 73 -16.82 -2.35 -7.50
C ASN A 73 -17.41 -3.65 -8.06
N TYR A 74 -17.91 -4.52 -7.17
CA TYR A 74 -18.54 -5.79 -7.58
C TYR A 74 -19.93 -5.56 -8.18
N THR A 75 -20.26 -6.38 -9.17
CA THR A 75 -21.60 -6.43 -9.77
C THR A 75 -22.25 -7.80 -9.55
N ASP A 76 -23.59 -7.84 -9.55
CA ASP A 76 -24.37 -9.07 -9.46
C ASP A 76 -23.97 -10.08 -10.55
N GLN A 77 -23.65 -9.58 -11.75
CA GLN A 77 -23.23 -10.40 -12.88
C GLN A 77 -21.88 -11.08 -12.64
N GLU A 78 -20.95 -10.41 -11.96
CA GLU A 78 -19.64 -11.00 -11.63
C GLU A 78 -19.75 -12.09 -10.58
N PHE A 79 -20.63 -11.93 -9.58
CA PHE A 79 -20.96 -13.00 -8.63
C PHE A 79 -21.53 -14.23 -9.36
N LEU A 80 -22.54 -14.04 -10.21
CA LEU A 80 -23.14 -15.13 -10.98
C LEU A 80 -22.15 -15.77 -11.95
N HIS A 81 -21.28 -14.98 -12.57
CA HIS A 81 -20.21 -15.49 -13.43
C HIS A 81 -19.27 -16.39 -12.63
N ALA A 82 -18.81 -15.94 -11.47
CA ALA A 82 -17.92 -16.72 -10.63
C ALA A 82 -18.57 -18.02 -10.14
N ILE A 83 -19.83 -17.97 -9.68
CA ILE A 83 -20.59 -19.14 -9.21
C ILE A 83 -20.74 -20.18 -10.33
N ASN A 84 -21.14 -19.74 -11.53
CA ASN A 84 -21.46 -20.66 -12.62
C ASN A 84 -20.23 -21.24 -13.33
N ASN A 85 -19.09 -20.52 -13.37
CA ASN A 85 -17.92 -20.93 -14.16
C ASN A 85 -16.84 -21.66 -13.35
N TYR A 86 -16.86 -21.57 -12.02
CA TYR A 86 -15.82 -22.18 -11.16
C TYR A 86 -16.39 -23.15 -10.10
N PRO A 87 -17.28 -24.10 -10.45
CA PRO A 87 -17.94 -24.96 -9.47
C PRO A 87 -16.99 -25.88 -8.69
N GLN A 88 -15.93 -26.41 -9.30
CA GLN A 88 -14.93 -27.23 -8.58
C GLN A 88 -14.12 -26.38 -7.60
N PHE A 89 -13.77 -25.15 -7.98
CA PHE A 89 -13.14 -24.21 -7.05
C PHE A 89 -14.04 -23.98 -5.82
N TRP A 90 -15.31 -23.61 -6.02
CA TRP A 90 -16.24 -23.36 -4.91
C TRP A 90 -16.40 -24.58 -4.02
N GLN A 91 -16.56 -25.77 -4.61
CA GLN A 91 -16.63 -27.01 -3.86
C GLN A 91 -15.36 -27.25 -3.02
N SER A 92 -14.18 -26.94 -3.56
CA SER A 92 -12.91 -27.14 -2.87
C SER A 92 -12.69 -26.22 -1.66
N ILE A 93 -13.29 -25.01 -1.65
CA ILE A 93 -13.09 -24.02 -0.58
C ILE A 93 -14.25 -23.93 0.42
N ARG A 94 -15.37 -24.63 0.18
CA ARG A 94 -16.58 -24.53 1.03
C ARG A 94 -16.30 -24.80 2.50
N GLU A 95 -15.72 -25.95 2.80
CA GLU A 95 -15.41 -26.32 4.19
C GLU A 95 -14.40 -25.35 4.82
N ASN A 96 -13.44 -24.85 4.04
CA ASN A 96 -12.48 -23.86 4.52
C ASN A 96 -13.18 -22.56 4.95
N THR A 97 -14.15 -22.08 4.18
CA THR A 97 -14.87 -20.85 4.56
C THR A 97 -15.70 -21.00 5.84
N TYR A 98 -16.17 -22.21 6.16
CA TYR A 98 -16.86 -22.46 7.44
C TYR A 98 -15.93 -22.44 8.65
N GLN A 99 -14.61 -22.58 8.45
CA GLN A 99 -13.61 -22.37 9.51
C GLN A 99 -13.56 -20.92 10.01
N SER A 100 -14.17 -19.96 9.29
CA SER A 100 -14.32 -18.58 9.76
C SER A 100 -14.89 -18.47 11.19
N LYS A 101 -15.76 -19.40 11.61
CA LYS A 101 -16.31 -19.43 12.98
C LYS A 101 -15.30 -19.83 14.07
N SER A 102 -14.33 -20.68 13.76
CA SER A 102 -13.25 -21.02 14.70
C SER A 102 -12.19 -19.92 14.67
N ILE A 103 -11.82 -19.48 13.47
CA ILE A 103 -10.86 -18.39 13.25
C ILE A 103 -11.35 -17.09 13.90
N SER A 104 -12.67 -16.82 13.95
CA SER A 104 -13.20 -15.63 14.61
C SER A 104 -12.83 -15.58 16.09
N LYS A 105 -12.79 -16.72 16.78
CA LYS A 105 -12.39 -16.80 18.19
C LYS A 105 -10.90 -16.52 18.35
N GLU A 106 -10.07 -17.02 17.45
CA GLU A 106 -8.63 -16.78 17.45
C GLU A 106 -8.32 -15.30 17.15
N LEU A 107 -9.09 -14.69 16.24
CA LEU A 107 -9.00 -13.25 15.95
C LEU A 107 -9.42 -12.39 17.13
N GLU A 108 -10.51 -12.73 17.83
CA GLU A 108 -10.91 -12.03 19.04
C GLU A 108 -9.82 -12.11 20.12
N GLN A 109 -9.18 -13.27 20.27
CA GLN A 109 -8.02 -13.41 21.15
C GLN A 109 -6.84 -12.55 20.69
N GLY A 110 -6.60 -12.46 19.38
CA GLY A 110 -5.55 -11.61 18.81
C GLY A 110 -5.79 -10.12 19.05
N VAL A 111 -7.03 -9.65 18.87
CA VAL A 111 -7.44 -8.28 19.20
C VAL A 111 -7.27 -8.00 20.69
N GLU A 112 -7.57 -8.96 21.56
CA GLU A 112 -7.36 -8.81 23.00
C GLU A 112 -5.86 -8.78 23.36
N LYS A 113 -5.02 -9.56 22.67
CA LYS A 113 -3.56 -9.45 22.80
C LYS A 113 -3.05 -8.07 22.37
N LEU A 114 -3.55 -7.52 21.25
CA LEU A 114 -3.26 -6.14 20.85
C LEU A 114 -3.67 -5.12 21.92
N ARG A 115 -4.90 -5.25 22.46
CA ARG A 115 -5.42 -4.36 23.50
C ARG A 115 -4.56 -4.36 24.76
N LYS A 116 -3.97 -5.51 25.12
CA LYS A 116 -3.06 -5.62 26.27
C LYS A 116 -1.77 -4.84 26.08
N VAL A 117 -1.21 -4.80 24.86
CA VAL A 117 0.03 -4.07 24.57
C VAL A 117 -0.21 -2.61 24.19
N TYR A 118 -1.44 -2.28 23.76
CA TYR A 118 -1.89 -0.93 23.41
C TYR A 118 -3.31 -0.68 23.97
N PRO A 119 -3.45 -0.19 25.22
CA PRO A 119 -4.74 -0.03 25.89
C PRO A 119 -5.71 0.96 25.21
N GLU A 120 -5.20 1.90 24.42
CA GLU A 120 -5.98 2.92 23.68
C GLU A 120 -6.58 2.37 22.37
N LEU A 121 -6.48 1.06 22.12
CA LEU A 121 -6.99 0.39 20.92
C LEU A 121 -8.46 0.72 20.63
N LYS A 122 -8.69 1.44 19.54
CA LYS A 122 -10.01 1.82 19.04
C LYS A 122 -10.72 0.59 18.48
N PRO A 123 -12.04 0.46 18.71
CA PRO A 123 -12.80 -0.66 18.17
C PRO A 123 -12.87 -0.59 16.64
N ALA A 124 -12.41 -1.64 15.98
CA ALA A 124 -12.62 -1.93 14.57
C ALA A 124 -13.38 -3.25 14.41
N LYS A 125 -14.10 -3.38 13.29
CA LYS A 125 -14.88 -4.59 12.98
C LYS A 125 -14.25 -5.35 11.83
N ILE A 126 -14.17 -6.67 11.98
CA ILE A 126 -13.67 -7.61 11.00
C ILE A 126 -14.85 -8.38 10.41
N TYR A 127 -14.94 -8.42 9.08
CA TYR A 127 -16.01 -9.09 8.37
C TYR A 127 -15.46 -10.18 7.46
N PHE A 128 -15.87 -11.43 7.70
CA PHE A 128 -15.71 -12.52 6.74
C PHE A 128 -16.83 -12.44 5.73
N THR A 129 -16.46 -12.09 4.50
CA THR A 129 -17.37 -11.94 3.35
C THR A 129 -16.97 -12.93 2.26
N ILE A 130 -17.81 -13.12 1.24
CA ILE A 130 -17.44 -13.78 0.00
C ILE A 130 -17.62 -12.80 -1.16
N GLY A 131 -16.55 -12.51 -1.89
CA GLY A 131 -16.56 -11.65 -3.06
C GLY A 131 -16.73 -12.40 -4.37
N ALA A 132 -16.51 -11.69 -5.48
CA ALA A 132 -16.37 -12.28 -6.81
C ALA A 132 -14.89 -12.53 -7.16
N LEU A 133 -14.11 -13.07 -6.20
CA LEU A 133 -12.74 -13.56 -6.39
C LEU A 133 -11.70 -12.48 -6.74
N ARG A 134 -11.94 -11.20 -6.41
CA ARG A 134 -11.04 -10.08 -6.79
C ARG A 134 -10.07 -9.67 -5.68
N THR A 135 -10.30 -10.09 -4.43
CA THR A 135 -9.49 -9.68 -3.28
C THR A 135 -9.51 -10.74 -2.19
N ASN A 136 -8.38 -10.97 -1.52
CA ASN A 136 -8.28 -11.77 -0.30
C ASN A 136 -8.58 -10.93 0.96
N GLY A 137 -8.32 -9.62 0.90
CA GLY A 137 -8.71 -8.69 1.96
C GLY A 137 -8.64 -7.24 1.51
N THR A 138 -9.20 -6.34 2.29
CA THR A 138 -9.01 -4.88 2.19
C THR A 138 -9.44 -4.23 3.48
N THR A 139 -9.04 -2.98 3.70
CA THR A 139 -9.62 -2.12 4.73
C THR A 139 -10.49 -1.03 4.09
N MET A 140 -11.47 -0.55 4.83
CA MET A 140 -12.27 0.63 4.50
C MET A 140 -12.71 1.30 5.80
N ASP A 141 -12.21 2.51 6.05
CA ASP A 141 -12.36 3.21 7.34
C ASP A 141 -11.92 2.35 8.54
N SER A 142 -12.86 1.96 9.40
CA SER A 142 -12.64 1.09 10.59
C SER A 142 -13.03 -0.38 10.34
N LEU A 143 -13.20 -0.75 9.07
CA LEU A 143 -13.62 -2.10 8.67
C LEU A 143 -12.44 -2.85 8.07
N VAL A 144 -12.18 -4.05 8.61
CA VAL A 144 -11.32 -5.06 7.97
C VAL A 144 -12.25 -6.03 7.24
N LEU A 145 -12.05 -6.16 5.93
CA LEU A 145 -12.95 -6.87 5.03
C LEU A 145 -12.21 -8.04 4.39
N ILE A 146 -12.57 -9.25 4.76
CA ILE A 146 -11.91 -10.47 4.29
C ILE A 146 -12.70 -11.05 3.12
N GLY A 147 -12.04 -11.20 1.98
CA GLY A 147 -12.53 -11.99 0.84
C GLY A 147 -12.23 -13.47 1.08
N SER A 148 -13.12 -14.12 1.82
CA SER A 148 -12.87 -15.42 2.44
C SER A 148 -12.64 -16.53 1.41
N GLU A 149 -13.17 -16.38 0.21
CA GLU A 149 -12.99 -17.32 -0.89
C GLU A 149 -11.52 -17.45 -1.34
N LEU A 150 -10.72 -16.38 -1.18
CA LEU A 150 -9.28 -16.42 -1.46
C LEU A 150 -8.46 -16.53 -0.17
N ALA A 151 -8.88 -15.82 0.89
CA ALA A 151 -8.11 -15.74 2.14
C ALA A 151 -8.12 -17.03 2.95
N LEU A 152 -9.20 -17.82 2.85
CA LEU A 152 -9.33 -19.12 3.52
C LEU A 152 -9.02 -20.28 2.58
N ALA A 153 -8.45 -20.04 1.40
CA ALA A 153 -7.96 -21.13 0.56
C ALA A 153 -6.75 -21.82 1.23
N ASP A 154 -6.52 -23.08 0.85
CA ASP A 154 -5.31 -23.83 1.21
C ASP A 154 -4.69 -24.43 -0.06
N GLU A 155 -3.61 -25.19 0.10
CA GLU A 155 -2.91 -25.85 -1.00
C GLU A 155 -3.77 -26.85 -1.81
N LYS A 156 -4.96 -27.20 -1.31
CA LYS A 156 -5.91 -28.12 -1.96
C LYS A 156 -6.98 -27.39 -2.78
N ALA A 157 -7.04 -26.06 -2.71
CA ALA A 157 -7.98 -25.27 -3.48
C ALA A 157 -7.77 -25.48 -5.00
N VAL A 158 -8.86 -25.81 -5.70
CA VAL A 158 -8.82 -26.18 -7.12
C VAL A 158 -8.78 -24.94 -8.00
N THR A 159 -7.76 -24.82 -8.85
CA THR A 159 -7.60 -23.66 -9.77
C THR A 159 -7.77 -24.00 -11.25
N SER A 160 -8.04 -25.26 -11.60
CA SER A 160 -8.05 -25.74 -12.99
C SER A 160 -9.14 -25.15 -13.88
N GLU A 161 -10.17 -24.53 -13.29
CA GLU A 161 -11.27 -23.90 -14.02
C GLU A 161 -10.97 -22.43 -14.39
N PHE A 162 -9.92 -21.84 -13.81
CA PHE A 162 -9.57 -20.45 -14.09
C PHE A 162 -8.79 -20.32 -15.41
N PRO A 163 -9.00 -19.24 -16.18
CA PRO A 163 -8.17 -18.98 -17.36
C PRO A 163 -6.76 -18.53 -16.96
N GLU A 164 -5.77 -18.80 -17.81
CA GLU A 164 -4.45 -18.18 -17.69
C GLU A 164 -4.51 -16.68 -18.02
N PRO A 165 -3.68 -15.82 -17.38
CA PRO A 165 -2.61 -16.14 -16.42
C PRO A 165 -3.10 -16.28 -14.96
N ARG A 166 -4.41 -16.16 -14.71
CA ARG A 166 -4.98 -16.13 -13.36
C ARG A 166 -4.83 -17.47 -12.64
N GLN A 167 -4.99 -18.58 -13.36
CA GLN A 167 -4.77 -19.92 -12.82
C GLN A 167 -3.37 -20.06 -12.21
N ALA A 168 -2.32 -19.69 -12.94
CA ALA A 168 -0.95 -19.75 -12.44
C ALA A 168 -0.75 -18.90 -11.16
N GLY A 169 -1.30 -17.67 -11.15
CA GLY A 169 -1.25 -16.79 -9.99
C GLY A 169 -1.94 -17.38 -8.76
N LEU A 170 -3.17 -17.87 -8.91
CA LEU A 170 -3.91 -18.51 -7.81
C LEU A 170 -3.23 -19.79 -7.33
N LYS A 171 -2.70 -20.62 -8.24
CA LYS A 171 -1.97 -21.82 -7.86
C LYS A 171 -0.75 -21.51 -7.01
N LYS A 172 0.02 -20.48 -7.39
CA LYS A 172 1.18 -20.01 -6.61
C LYS A 172 0.73 -19.51 -5.23
N TYR A 173 -0.29 -18.66 -5.17
CA TYR A 173 -0.81 -18.12 -3.91
C TYR A 173 -1.35 -19.22 -2.99
N PHE A 174 -2.20 -20.13 -3.48
CA PHE A 174 -2.77 -21.19 -2.65
C PHE A 174 -1.73 -22.22 -2.18
N SER A 175 -0.64 -22.41 -2.92
CA SER A 175 0.48 -23.27 -2.46
C SER A 175 1.19 -22.74 -1.22
N SER A 176 1.04 -21.45 -0.88
CA SER A 176 1.54 -20.91 0.39
C SER A 176 0.59 -21.16 1.56
N ASN A 177 -0.57 -21.79 1.32
CA ASN A 177 -1.54 -22.19 2.34
C ASN A 177 -2.10 -21.00 3.18
N PRO A 178 -2.74 -20.00 2.53
CA PRO A 178 -3.04 -18.70 3.14
C PRO A 178 -3.96 -18.76 4.37
N ILE A 179 -4.80 -19.80 4.51
CA ILE A 179 -5.62 -20.01 5.70
C ILE A 179 -4.80 -20.10 7.00
N LYS A 180 -3.53 -20.52 6.96
CA LYS A 180 -2.68 -20.65 8.16
C LYS A 180 -2.29 -19.32 8.78
N ASP A 181 -2.14 -18.29 7.95
CA ASP A 181 -1.61 -16.99 8.37
C ASP A 181 -2.72 -15.96 8.60
N ILE A 182 -3.98 -16.33 8.34
CA ILE A 182 -5.12 -15.42 8.34
C ILE A 182 -5.32 -14.70 9.68
N VAL A 183 -4.99 -15.35 10.80
CA VAL A 183 -5.14 -14.75 12.12
C VAL A 183 -4.13 -13.62 12.29
N LEU A 184 -2.84 -13.86 12.01
CA LEU A 184 -1.80 -12.84 12.10
C LEU A 184 -2.06 -11.71 11.10
N LEU A 185 -2.40 -12.05 9.85
CA LEU A 185 -2.71 -11.07 8.81
C LEU A 185 -3.84 -10.13 9.23
N ASN A 186 -4.92 -10.63 9.82
CA ASN A 186 -6.02 -9.75 10.24
C ASN A 186 -5.69 -8.93 11.50
N VAL A 187 -4.79 -9.41 12.36
CA VAL A 187 -4.25 -8.61 13.46
C VAL A 187 -3.37 -7.48 12.89
N HIS A 188 -2.57 -7.73 11.85
CA HIS A 188 -1.85 -6.71 11.07
C HIS A 188 -2.81 -5.66 10.49
N GLU A 189 -3.85 -6.09 9.77
CA GLU A 189 -4.87 -5.17 9.22
C GLU A 189 -5.60 -4.38 10.33
N TYR A 190 -5.79 -4.98 11.51
CA TYR A 190 -6.34 -4.26 12.64
C TYR A 190 -5.43 -3.12 13.10
N VAL A 191 -4.10 -3.29 13.07
CA VAL A 191 -3.15 -2.22 13.42
C VAL A 191 -3.29 -1.04 12.46
N HIS A 192 -3.50 -1.27 11.16
CA HIS A 192 -3.75 -0.20 10.19
C HIS A 192 -4.96 0.67 10.56
N THR A 193 -6.01 0.10 11.15
CA THR A 193 -7.17 0.89 11.62
C THR A 193 -6.86 1.84 12.79
N GLN A 194 -5.68 1.69 13.40
CA GLN A 194 -5.20 2.51 14.52
C GLN A 194 -4.22 3.60 14.07
N GLN A 195 -3.56 3.38 12.94
CA GLN A 195 -2.52 4.26 12.41
C GLN A 195 -3.09 5.57 11.85
N LYS A 196 -2.25 6.61 11.84
CA LYS A 196 -2.56 7.87 11.17
C LYS A 196 -2.46 7.72 9.64
N PRO A 197 -3.14 8.59 8.87
CA PRO A 197 -3.00 8.61 7.41
C PRO A 197 -1.54 8.78 6.98
N ILE A 198 -1.13 8.01 5.97
CA ILE A 198 0.23 8.04 5.45
C ILE A 198 0.46 9.20 4.48
N VAL A 199 1.72 9.58 4.34
CA VAL A 199 2.22 10.33 3.18
C VAL A 199 2.73 9.32 2.14
N HIS A 200 2.47 9.58 0.86
CA HIS A 200 2.78 8.66 -0.23
C HIS A 200 4.22 8.83 -0.75
N ASN A 201 5.20 8.40 0.04
CA ASN A 201 6.58 8.17 -0.38
C ASN A 201 7.01 6.75 0.04
N LEU A 202 8.13 6.26 -0.50
CA LEU A 202 8.59 4.89 -0.26
C LEU A 202 8.88 4.63 1.24
N LEU A 203 9.64 5.50 1.90
CA LEU A 203 9.99 5.34 3.32
C LEU A 203 8.74 5.30 4.23
N SER A 204 7.80 6.23 4.05
CA SER A 204 6.57 6.26 4.82
C SER A 204 5.70 5.03 4.59
N GLN A 205 5.66 4.47 3.37
CA GLN A 205 4.97 3.20 3.10
C GLN A 205 5.66 2.02 3.79
N CYS A 206 6.99 1.95 3.75
CA CYS A 206 7.74 0.92 4.48
C CYS A 206 7.45 1.00 5.98
N LEU A 207 7.51 2.20 6.58
CA LEU A 207 7.18 2.41 7.99
C LEU A 207 5.75 2.00 8.31
N TYR A 208 4.78 2.36 7.48
CA TYR A 208 3.37 2.03 7.70
C TYR A 208 3.12 0.52 7.74
N GLU A 209 3.63 -0.21 6.75
CA GLU A 209 3.54 -1.68 6.69
C GLU A 209 4.37 -2.35 7.79
N GLY A 210 5.57 -1.84 8.04
CA GLY A 210 6.47 -2.37 9.06
C GLY A 210 5.97 -2.20 10.49
N VAL A 211 5.30 -1.09 10.81
CA VAL A 211 4.64 -0.89 12.11
C VAL A 211 3.53 -1.93 12.29
N ALA A 212 2.67 -2.13 11.30
CA ALA A 212 1.58 -3.10 11.38
C ALA A 212 2.11 -4.54 11.54
N GLU A 213 3.16 -4.89 10.80
CA GLU A 213 3.78 -6.21 10.87
C GLU A 213 4.47 -6.41 12.22
N PHE A 214 5.26 -5.44 12.68
CA PHE A 214 5.98 -5.53 13.96
C PHE A 214 5.03 -5.62 15.16
N VAL A 215 4.03 -4.71 15.23
CA VAL A 215 3.08 -4.66 16.34
C VAL A 215 2.23 -5.93 16.40
N SER A 216 1.78 -6.45 15.26
CA SER A 216 0.99 -7.68 15.21
C SER A 216 1.81 -8.91 15.64
N VAL A 217 3.04 -9.06 15.13
CA VAL A 217 3.99 -10.11 15.54
C VAL A 217 4.27 -10.04 17.04
N TYR A 218 4.59 -8.85 17.56
CA TYR A 218 4.89 -8.64 18.97
C TYR A 218 3.69 -8.98 19.87
N ALA A 219 2.50 -8.47 19.53
CA ALA A 219 1.30 -8.73 20.32
C ALA A 219 0.91 -10.21 20.31
N MET A 220 1.03 -10.86 19.15
CA MET A 220 0.63 -12.26 18.99
C MET A 220 1.63 -13.25 19.58
N GLY A 221 2.92 -12.87 19.64
CA GLY A 221 4.02 -13.71 20.09
C GLY A 221 4.36 -14.82 19.10
N VAL A 222 4.22 -14.55 17.79
CA VAL A 222 4.46 -15.50 16.69
C VAL A 222 5.35 -14.84 15.64
N PRO A 223 6.17 -15.59 14.87
CA PRO A 223 6.98 -15.00 13.80
C PRO A 223 6.11 -14.39 12.70
N SER A 224 6.67 -13.42 11.98
CA SER A 224 6.06 -12.87 10.75
C SER A 224 5.83 -13.98 9.72
N ALA A 225 4.68 -13.93 9.05
CA ALA A 225 4.38 -14.79 7.91
C ALA A 225 5.07 -14.31 6.62
N THR A 226 5.57 -13.07 6.60
CA THR A 226 6.19 -12.43 5.43
C THR A 226 7.63 -12.92 5.25
N PRO A 227 7.96 -13.62 4.15
CA PRO A 227 9.33 -14.12 3.90
C PRO A 227 10.38 -13.02 3.84
N ALA A 228 9.96 -11.80 3.49
CA ALA A 228 10.81 -10.62 3.37
C ALA A 228 11.53 -10.28 4.68
N ILE A 229 10.91 -10.47 5.84
CA ILE A 229 11.52 -10.19 7.15
C ILE A 229 12.74 -11.09 7.38
N ASN A 230 12.57 -12.41 7.21
CA ASN A 230 13.66 -13.37 7.39
C ASN A 230 14.78 -13.17 6.37
N PHE A 231 14.42 -12.91 5.11
CA PHE A 231 15.42 -12.64 4.07
C PHE A 231 16.21 -11.36 4.37
N GLY A 232 15.52 -10.29 4.75
CA GLY A 232 16.11 -9.01 5.08
C GLY A 232 17.11 -9.10 6.23
N LYS A 233 16.72 -9.75 7.33
CA LYS A 233 17.63 -10.00 8.47
C LYS A 233 18.89 -10.77 8.08
N ALA A 234 18.76 -11.75 7.18
CA ALA A 234 19.90 -12.53 6.69
C ALA A 234 20.81 -11.76 5.72
N HIS A 235 20.31 -10.68 5.10
CA HIS A 235 21.00 -9.91 4.05
C HIS A 235 21.02 -8.41 4.33
N GLU A 236 21.02 -8.03 5.62
CA GLU A 236 20.77 -6.66 6.09
C GLU A 236 21.57 -5.61 5.33
N GLY A 237 22.90 -5.78 5.24
CA GLY A 237 23.78 -4.81 4.61
C GLY A 237 23.43 -4.52 3.15
N LYS A 238 23.13 -5.56 2.37
CA LYS A 238 22.79 -5.43 0.94
C LYS A 238 21.41 -4.82 0.74
N VAL A 239 20.43 -5.25 1.54
CA VAL A 239 19.05 -4.72 1.45
C VAL A 239 19.03 -3.25 1.87
N ARG A 240 19.73 -2.90 2.96
CA ARG A 240 19.89 -1.52 3.40
C ARG A 240 20.55 -0.64 2.34
N GLU A 241 21.70 -1.06 1.80
CA GLU A 241 22.43 -0.29 0.79
C GLU A 241 21.56 -0.01 -0.45
N LYS A 242 20.83 -1.00 -0.95
CA LYS A 242 19.91 -0.78 -2.07
C LYS A 242 18.75 0.15 -1.68
N PHE A 243 18.18 0.00 -0.48
CA PHE A 243 17.11 0.87 -0.02
C PHE A 243 17.56 2.33 0.08
N GLU A 244 18.76 2.58 0.61
CA GLU A 244 19.32 3.93 0.69
C GLU A 244 19.48 4.59 -0.68
N ALA A 245 19.82 3.82 -1.72
CA ALA A 245 19.88 4.33 -3.09
C ALA A 245 18.50 4.64 -3.69
N ASP A 246 17.45 3.93 -3.27
CA ASP A 246 16.12 3.99 -3.86
C ASP A 246 15.13 4.89 -3.10
N MET A 247 15.31 5.11 -1.79
CA MET A 247 14.24 5.61 -0.90
C MET A 247 13.65 6.97 -1.30
N PHE A 248 14.45 7.84 -1.93
CA PHE A 248 14.04 9.17 -2.38
C PHE A 248 13.62 9.23 -3.85
N GLN A 249 13.66 8.09 -4.55
CA GLN A 249 13.22 7.99 -5.94
C GLN A 249 11.73 7.64 -6.01
N GLY A 250 10.90 8.59 -6.46
CA GLY A 250 9.44 8.44 -6.47
C GLY A 250 8.88 7.29 -7.33
N ASN A 251 9.70 6.68 -8.19
CA ASN A 251 9.32 5.57 -9.07
C ASN A 251 9.74 4.19 -8.54
N LYS A 252 10.31 4.10 -7.33
CA LYS A 252 10.84 2.85 -6.77
C LYS A 252 9.87 2.07 -5.90
N THR A 253 8.71 2.63 -5.54
CA THR A 253 7.76 2.01 -4.62
C THR A 253 7.43 0.55 -4.96
N TYR A 254 7.10 0.26 -6.22
CA TYR A 254 6.70 -1.08 -6.64
C TYR A 254 7.85 -2.12 -6.67
N GLU A 255 9.12 -1.70 -6.60
CA GLU A 255 10.27 -2.61 -6.40
C GLU A 255 10.35 -3.09 -4.94
N TRP A 256 9.74 -2.35 -4.01
CA TRP A 256 9.84 -2.60 -2.58
C TRP A 256 8.55 -3.11 -1.95
N ILE A 257 7.38 -2.68 -2.44
CA ILE A 257 6.07 -2.98 -1.85
C ILE A 257 5.03 -3.21 -2.96
N TRP A 258 4.13 -4.19 -2.77
CA TRP A 258 2.95 -4.48 -3.60
C TRP A 258 3.22 -4.93 -5.03
N GLY A 259 4.48 -5.22 -5.39
CA GLY A 259 4.89 -5.52 -6.77
C GLY A 259 5.63 -6.83 -6.94
N ASP A 260 5.61 -7.33 -8.18
CA ASP A 260 6.52 -8.36 -8.71
C ASP A 260 7.69 -7.71 -9.48
N ALA A 261 7.90 -6.40 -9.33
CA ALA A 261 8.98 -5.72 -10.03
C ALA A 261 10.34 -6.27 -9.58
N GLU A 262 11.26 -6.43 -10.53
CA GLU A 262 12.60 -6.92 -10.25
C GLU A 262 13.31 -5.96 -9.29
N ASN A 263 13.67 -6.47 -8.12
CA ASN A 263 14.35 -5.72 -7.08
C ASN A 263 15.77 -6.21 -6.81
N GLY A 264 16.30 -7.09 -7.67
CA GLY A 264 17.65 -7.64 -7.56
C GLY A 264 17.82 -8.69 -6.47
N PHE A 265 16.77 -9.00 -5.70
CA PHE A 265 16.81 -9.98 -4.61
C PHE A 265 15.94 -11.21 -4.87
N GLY A 266 14.97 -11.13 -5.79
CA GLY A 266 14.03 -12.22 -6.06
C GLY A 266 13.06 -12.52 -4.91
N VAL A 267 12.95 -11.62 -3.93
CA VAL A 267 12.02 -11.70 -2.80
C VAL A 267 11.15 -10.45 -2.80
N ARG A 268 9.84 -10.65 -2.85
CA ARG A 268 8.86 -9.55 -2.88
C ARG A 268 8.76 -8.85 -1.53
N ASP A 269 8.20 -7.65 -1.55
CA ASP A 269 7.72 -6.93 -0.37
C ASP A 269 8.81 -6.67 0.70
N LEU A 270 10.07 -6.50 0.27
CA LEU A 270 11.20 -6.17 1.15
C LEU A 270 11.05 -4.83 1.87
N GLY A 271 10.14 -3.95 1.42
CA GLY A 271 9.77 -2.75 2.16
C GLY A 271 9.17 -3.05 3.55
N TYR A 272 8.51 -4.21 3.73
CA TYR A 272 8.04 -4.66 5.05
C TYR A 272 9.22 -4.87 6.00
N TYR A 273 10.31 -5.46 5.52
CA TYR A 273 11.53 -5.65 6.33
C TYR A 273 12.13 -4.32 6.76
N ILE A 274 12.22 -3.33 5.87
CA ILE A 274 12.77 -2.02 6.20
C ILE A 274 12.01 -1.39 7.37
N GLY A 275 10.68 -1.32 7.28
CA GLY A 275 9.88 -0.75 8.36
C GLY A 275 9.90 -1.60 9.63
N TYR A 276 9.85 -2.92 9.50
CA TYR A 276 9.89 -3.86 10.63
C TYR A 276 11.19 -3.70 11.42
N GLU A 277 12.33 -3.66 10.74
CA GLU A 277 13.65 -3.53 11.36
C GLU A 277 13.81 -2.16 12.06
N LEU A 278 13.30 -1.08 11.46
CA LEU A 278 13.24 0.24 12.11
C LEU A 278 12.39 0.20 13.39
N CYS A 279 11.25 -0.48 13.36
CA CYS A 279 10.39 -0.66 14.53
C CYS A 279 11.06 -1.52 15.60
N GLU A 280 11.61 -2.66 15.24
CA GLU A 280 12.26 -3.61 16.15
C GLU A 280 13.42 -2.95 16.89
N ARG A 281 14.32 -2.24 16.18
CA ARG A 281 15.44 -1.53 16.81
C ARG A 281 14.99 -0.43 17.77
N ASN A 282 14.01 0.38 17.37
CA ASN A 282 13.45 1.40 18.26
C ASN A 282 12.80 0.76 19.49
N PHE A 283 12.05 -0.33 19.29
CA PHE A 283 11.43 -1.08 20.37
C PHE A 283 12.46 -1.62 21.33
N GLU A 284 13.51 -2.29 20.84
CA GLU A 284 14.57 -2.90 21.64
C GLU A 284 15.34 -1.87 22.48
N LYS A 285 15.67 -0.70 21.90
CA LYS A 285 16.36 0.39 22.59
C LYS A 285 15.49 1.10 23.62
N ALA A 286 14.17 1.10 23.46
CA ALA A 286 13.28 1.82 24.35
C ALA A 286 13.27 1.22 25.77
N ALA A 287 13.40 2.08 26.78
CA ALA A 287 13.23 1.69 28.19
C ALA A 287 11.76 1.43 28.53
N ASP A 288 10.85 2.25 27.97
CA ASP A 288 9.40 2.11 28.12
C ASP A 288 8.81 1.47 26.85
N LYS A 289 8.60 0.15 26.90
CA LYS A 289 8.07 -0.64 25.77
C LYS A 289 6.63 -0.22 25.39
N PRO A 290 5.68 -0.03 26.33
CA PRO A 290 4.37 0.52 26.01
C PRO A 290 4.43 1.88 25.29
N ALA A 291 5.28 2.80 25.75
CA ALA A 291 5.43 4.10 25.09
C ALA A 291 6.00 3.97 23.67
N ALA A 292 6.94 3.06 23.44
CA ALA A 292 7.49 2.80 22.12
C ALA A 292 6.45 2.25 21.14
N LEU A 293 5.63 1.28 21.56
CA LEU A 293 4.53 0.75 20.74
C LEU A 293 3.49 1.84 20.43
N LYS A 294 3.13 2.64 21.43
CA LYS A 294 2.22 3.77 21.22
C LYS A 294 2.78 4.74 20.18
N ARG A 295 4.05 5.13 20.29
CA ARG A 295 4.72 5.99 19.30
C ARG A 295 4.70 5.40 17.89
N MET A 296 4.93 4.10 17.74
CA MET A 296 4.87 3.42 16.44
C MET A 296 3.47 3.48 15.82
N ILE A 297 2.45 3.12 16.60
CA ILE A 297 1.06 3.09 16.14
C ILE A 297 0.56 4.50 15.79
N GLU A 298 0.94 5.50 16.59
CA GLU A 298 0.48 6.89 16.43
C GLU A 298 1.42 7.79 15.62
N LEU A 299 2.44 7.20 14.97
CA LEU A 299 3.46 7.91 14.22
C LEU A 299 2.84 8.89 13.21
N ASP A 300 3.23 10.16 13.29
CA ASP A 300 2.73 11.19 12.38
C ASP A 300 3.54 11.26 11.09
N TYR A 301 3.04 10.60 10.04
CA TYR A 301 3.70 10.60 8.73
C TYR A 301 3.79 11.98 8.07
N THR A 302 3.06 12.98 8.56
CA THR A 302 3.13 14.36 8.05
C THR A 302 4.15 15.23 8.79
N ASN A 303 4.69 14.73 9.91
CA ASN A 303 5.69 15.42 10.71
C ASN A 303 7.09 14.91 10.35
N GLU A 304 7.77 15.62 9.44
CA GLU A 304 9.09 15.22 8.93
C GLU A 304 10.12 15.03 10.06
N GLY A 305 10.13 15.90 11.08
CA GLY A 305 11.05 15.78 12.21
C GLY A 305 10.78 14.54 13.07
N GLU A 306 9.52 14.13 13.22
CA GLU A 306 9.19 12.91 13.96
C GLU A 306 9.60 11.65 13.19
N ILE A 307 9.47 11.66 11.86
CA ILE A 307 9.95 10.59 10.98
C ILE A 307 11.47 10.49 11.03
N GLU A 308 12.16 11.61 10.89
CA GLU A 308 13.63 11.67 11.00
C GLU A 308 14.11 11.14 12.36
N ASP A 309 13.55 11.65 13.46
CA ASP A 309 13.87 11.19 14.81
C ASP A 309 13.60 9.69 15.01
N PHE A 310 12.52 9.16 14.43
CA PHE A 310 12.19 7.73 14.52
C PHE A 310 13.16 6.87 13.72
N VAL A 311 13.46 7.28 12.49
CA VAL A 311 14.35 6.56 11.57
C VAL A 311 15.79 6.58 12.09
N ASP A 312 16.31 7.74 12.47
CA ASP A 312 17.68 7.89 12.96
C ASP A 312 17.85 7.21 14.32
N GLY A 313 16.84 7.27 15.18
CA GLY A 313 16.80 6.57 16.46
C GLY A 313 16.98 5.05 16.35
N ALA A 314 16.53 4.45 15.24
CA ALA A 314 16.74 3.03 14.95
C ALA A 314 18.22 2.70 14.73
N GLY A 315 19.03 3.63 14.21
CA GLY A 315 20.42 3.39 13.83
C GLY A 315 20.55 2.24 12.82
N PHE A 316 19.61 2.16 11.88
CA PHE A 316 19.61 1.17 10.81
C PHE A 316 20.43 1.63 9.62
N PHE A 317 20.17 2.85 9.13
CA PHE A 317 20.84 3.43 7.98
C PHE A 317 22.31 3.81 8.24
N SER A 318 23.05 4.00 7.16
CA SER A 318 24.49 4.30 7.17
C SER A 318 24.82 5.71 7.65
N ALA A 319 23.87 6.65 7.52
CA ALA A 319 23.93 8.03 7.96
C ALA A 319 22.54 8.51 8.42
N SER A 320 22.43 9.76 8.89
CA SER A 320 21.12 10.35 9.21
C SER A 320 20.25 10.49 7.97
N LEU A 321 18.93 10.53 8.16
CA LEU A 321 18.00 10.69 7.05
C LEU A 321 18.24 11.99 6.27
N ASP A 322 18.55 13.11 6.95
CA ASP A 322 18.95 14.36 6.27
C ASP A 322 20.25 14.18 5.46
N GLU A 323 21.29 13.55 6.01
CA GLU A 323 22.54 13.36 5.27
C GLU A 323 22.32 12.51 4.00
N LEU A 324 21.53 11.44 4.10
CA LEU A 324 21.13 10.62 2.95
C LEU A 324 20.34 11.44 1.92
N TYR A 325 19.43 12.29 2.38
CA TYR A 325 18.66 13.16 1.50
C TYR A 325 19.54 14.20 0.80
N GLN A 326 20.46 14.86 1.51
CA GLN A 326 21.42 15.80 0.92
C GLN A 326 22.33 15.11 -0.10
N ASN A 327 22.79 13.89 0.20
CA ASN A 327 23.58 13.09 -0.73
C ASN A 327 22.78 12.73 -1.99
N PHE A 328 21.51 12.34 -1.85
CA PHE A 328 20.61 12.13 -2.97
C PHE A 328 20.44 13.42 -3.79
N GLU A 329 20.10 14.54 -3.15
CA GLU A 329 19.93 15.84 -3.79
C GLU A 329 21.19 16.31 -4.53
N ALA A 330 22.37 16.12 -3.97
CA ALA A 330 23.63 16.43 -4.62
C ALA A 330 23.92 15.50 -5.82
N SER A 331 23.41 14.27 -5.79
CA SER A 331 23.63 13.31 -6.87
C SER A 331 22.71 13.49 -8.07
N ARG A 332 21.57 14.18 -7.93
CA ARG A 332 20.59 14.35 -9.02
C ARG A 332 21.17 15.09 -10.23
N PRO A 333 20.82 14.68 -11.46
CA PRO A 333 21.23 15.41 -12.63
C PRO A 333 20.57 16.80 -12.67
N ILE A 334 21.32 17.78 -13.18
CA ILE A 334 20.86 19.15 -13.45
C ILE A 334 21.02 19.50 -14.93
N VAL A 335 20.23 20.47 -15.40
CA VAL A 335 20.47 21.17 -16.67
C VAL A 335 21.64 22.13 -16.49
N VAL A 336 22.63 22.03 -17.37
CA VAL A 336 23.85 22.85 -17.37
C VAL A 336 23.68 24.09 -18.25
N SER A 337 23.06 23.92 -19.43
CA SER A 337 22.87 25.02 -20.37
C SER A 337 21.76 24.72 -21.36
N ILE A 338 21.23 25.76 -21.99
CA ILE A 338 20.37 25.66 -23.17
C ILE A 338 21.02 26.40 -24.35
N ALA A 339 20.66 26.01 -25.57
CA ALA A 339 21.11 26.64 -26.81
C ALA A 339 19.94 26.78 -27.80
N PRO A 340 19.93 27.80 -28.69
CA PRO A 340 21.05 28.66 -29.09
C PRO A 340 21.22 29.98 -28.31
N PHE A 341 20.49 30.18 -27.21
CA PHE A 341 20.54 31.39 -26.38
C PHE A 341 20.64 31.01 -24.90
N GLU A 342 21.00 31.95 -24.03
CA GLU A 342 21.02 31.72 -22.59
C GLU A 342 19.63 31.83 -21.98
N ASN A 343 19.33 30.99 -20.99
CA ASN A 343 18.05 31.07 -20.27
C ASN A 343 17.87 32.46 -19.63
N GLY A 344 16.63 32.98 -19.62
CA GLY A 344 16.35 34.35 -19.18
C GLY A 344 16.58 35.44 -20.24
N SER A 345 17.06 35.08 -21.43
CA SER A 345 17.27 36.05 -22.53
C SER A 345 16.00 36.84 -22.86
N GLN A 346 16.15 38.16 -22.99
CA GLN A 346 15.01 39.07 -23.24
C GLN A 346 14.82 39.45 -24.72
N ASN A 347 15.71 38.99 -25.60
CA ASN A 347 15.76 39.39 -27.01
C ASN A 347 16.06 38.20 -27.93
N VAL A 348 15.38 37.07 -27.72
CA VAL A 348 15.56 35.84 -28.52
C VAL A 348 14.94 36.03 -29.91
N SER A 349 15.63 35.60 -30.96
CA SER A 349 15.07 35.65 -32.31
C SER A 349 13.79 34.80 -32.42
N PRO A 350 12.67 35.35 -32.93
CA PRO A 350 11.46 34.56 -33.21
C PRO A 350 11.66 33.44 -34.25
N ASN A 351 12.80 33.45 -34.97
CA ASN A 351 13.15 32.46 -35.97
C ASN A 351 13.85 31.22 -35.39
N VAL A 352 14.13 31.18 -34.08
CA VAL A 352 14.62 29.96 -33.43
C VAL A 352 13.57 28.86 -33.59
N ASN A 353 13.98 27.73 -34.15
CA ASN A 353 13.13 26.58 -34.44
C ASN A 353 13.64 25.27 -33.83
N GLN A 354 14.79 25.31 -33.14
CA GLN A 354 15.38 24.16 -32.46
C GLN A 354 15.98 24.63 -31.13
N LEU A 355 15.79 23.81 -30.10
CA LEU A 355 16.44 23.97 -28.81
C LEU A 355 17.30 22.74 -28.51
N ARG A 356 18.37 22.99 -27.76
CA ARG A 356 19.19 21.94 -27.15
C ARG A 356 19.28 22.19 -25.66
N VAL A 357 19.17 21.14 -24.87
CA VAL A 357 19.31 21.16 -23.42
C VAL A 357 20.44 20.23 -23.04
N ALA A 358 21.49 20.76 -22.43
CA ALA A 358 22.63 20.00 -21.96
C ALA A 358 22.51 19.70 -20.47
N PHE A 359 22.87 18.48 -20.08
CA PHE A 359 22.77 17.96 -18.73
C PHE A 359 24.15 17.69 -18.14
N SER A 360 24.21 17.69 -16.81
CA SER A 360 25.44 17.43 -16.04
C SER A 360 25.90 15.97 -16.10
N LYS A 361 25.00 15.05 -16.44
CA LYS A 361 25.22 13.60 -16.49
C LYS A 361 24.53 13.01 -17.70
N GLU A 362 25.00 11.84 -18.11
CA GLU A 362 24.30 11.00 -19.07
C GLU A 362 22.94 10.60 -18.51
N LEU A 363 21.89 10.73 -19.33
CA LEU A 363 20.52 10.42 -18.96
C LEU A 363 20.04 9.15 -19.65
N ASP A 364 19.11 8.45 -18.98
CA ASP A 364 18.38 7.36 -19.58
C ASP A 364 17.54 7.89 -20.76
N GLN A 365 17.81 7.35 -21.94
CA GLN A 365 17.25 7.84 -23.19
C GLN A 365 15.82 7.38 -23.43
N GLU A 366 15.24 6.50 -22.61
CA GLU A 366 13.85 6.07 -22.73
C GLU A 366 12.89 7.09 -22.10
N PHE A 367 13.34 7.87 -21.11
CA PHE A 367 12.48 8.71 -20.30
C PHE A 367 12.68 10.19 -20.56
N ARG A 368 11.57 10.90 -20.78
CA ARG A 368 11.52 12.32 -21.10
C ARG A 368 10.25 12.92 -20.54
N ASN A 369 10.31 14.13 -20.04
CA ASN A 369 9.16 14.82 -19.49
C ASN A 369 9.31 16.34 -19.65
N PHE A 370 8.37 16.92 -20.39
CA PHE A 370 8.27 18.35 -20.64
C PHE A 370 6.92 18.83 -20.11
N ASP A 371 6.94 19.83 -19.24
CA ASP A 371 5.75 20.37 -18.58
C ASP A 371 5.60 21.87 -18.84
N PHE A 372 4.41 22.39 -18.57
CA PHE A 372 4.18 23.83 -18.62
C PHE A 372 5.00 24.56 -17.55
N GLY A 373 5.41 25.79 -17.88
CA GLY A 373 5.92 26.72 -16.89
C GLY A 373 4.80 27.37 -16.07
N PRO A 374 5.15 28.14 -15.03
CA PRO A 374 4.17 28.81 -14.16
C PRO A 374 3.18 29.74 -14.87
N LEU A 375 3.52 30.27 -16.06
CA LEU A 375 2.64 31.12 -16.87
C LEU A 375 1.59 30.32 -17.68
N GLY A 376 1.61 28.99 -17.58
CA GLY A 376 0.62 28.11 -18.18
C GLY A 376 0.80 27.90 -19.69
N GLN A 377 -0.18 27.20 -20.26
CA GLN A 377 -0.12 26.67 -21.61
C GLN A 377 0.03 27.75 -22.69
N ASP A 378 -0.53 28.94 -22.50
CA ASP A 378 -0.44 30.05 -23.45
C ASP A 378 0.97 30.61 -23.57
N HIS A 379 1.82 30.43 -22.56
CA HIS A 379 3.21 30.81 -22.62
C HIS A 379 4.12 29.63 -22.95
N SER A 380 3.57 28.44 -23.20
CA SER A 380 4.39 27.25 -23.44
C SER A 380 5.12 27.31 -24.77
N ILE A 381 6.37 26.85 -24.77
CA ILE A 381 7.05 26.40 -25.99
C ILE A 381 6.29 25.16 -26.50
N ARG A 382 5.90 25.15 -27.78
CA ARG A 382 5.29 23.98 -28.41
C ARG A 382 6.37 23.17 -29.11
N ILE A 383 6.61 21.95 -28.61
CA ILE A 383 7.56 21.01 -29.20
C ILE A 383 6.89 20.39 -30.43
N LYS A 384 7.56 20.51 -31.59
CA LYS A 384 7.08 19.94 -32.85
C LYS A 384 7.57 18.50 -33.00
N GLU A 385 8.85 18.26 -32.72
CA GLU A 385 9.47 16.93 -32.84
C GLU A 385 10.66 16.85 -31.88
N VAL A 386 10.79 15.72 -31.18
CA VAL A 386 11.99 15.41 -30.40
C VAL A 386 12.99 14.72 -31.32
N ILE A 387 14.12 15.37 -31.59
CA ILE A 387 15.18 14.82 -32.45
C ILE A 387 15.86 13.64 -31.73
N GLY A 388 16.05 13.76 -30.41
CA GLY A 388 16.63 12.71 -29.57
C GLY A 388 17.83 13.19 -28.76
N PHE A 389 18.48 12.25 -28.08
CA PHE A 389 19.72 12.48 -27.36
C PHE A 389 20.93 12.44 -28.32
N ALA A 390 21.96 13.19 -27.99
CA ALA A 390 23.29 13.02 -28.56
C ALA A 390 23.90 11.67 -28.11
N GLU A 391 24.93 11.20 -28.80
CA GLU A 391 25.58 9.91 -28.50
C GLU A 391 26.10 9.81 -27.06
N ASP A 392 26.47 10.94 -26.45
CA ASP A 392 26.93 11.01 -25.06
C ASP A 392 25.80 10.97 -24.02
N GLY A 393 24.54 10.96 -24.45
CA GLY A 393 23.35 10.99 -23.60
C GLY A 393 23.21 12.27 -22.75
N LYS A 394 24.05 13.28 -22.95
CA LYS A 394 24.10 14.50 -22.13
C LYS A 394 23.41 15.69 -22.77
N THR A 395 22.96 15.56 -24.01
CA THR A 395 22.24 16.65 -24.69
C THR A 395 21.00 16.10 -25.37
N ILE A 396 19.84 16.68 -25.10
CA ILE A 396 18.62 16.42 -25.89
C ILE A 396 18.37 17.59 -26.85
N SER A 397 18.00 17.25 -28.08
CA SER A 397 17.59 18.22 -29.10
C SER A 397 16.13 18.02 -29.49
N PHE A 398 15.42 19.12 -29.72
CA PHE A 398 14.05 19.09 -30.22
C PHE A 398 13.73 20.35 -31.03
N THR A 399 12.86 20.20 -32.02
CA THR A 399 12.34 21.31 -32.80
C THR A 399 11.11 21.90 -32.14
N ILE A 400 10.91 23.20 -32.34
CA ILE A 400 9.80 23.96 -31.75
C ILE A 400 8.98 24.64 -32.85
N GLU A 401 7.71 24.88 -32.57
CA GLU A 401 6.86 25.68 -33.45
C GLU A 401 7.35 27.13 -33.53
N LYS A 402 6.89 27.83 -34.58
CA LYS A 402 7.24 29.23 -34.80
C LYS A 402 6.88 30.09 -33.59
N LEU A 403 7.85 30.84 -33.10
CA LEU A 403 7.66 31.77 -32.00
C LEU A 403 7.04 33.07 -32.51
N LEU A 404 6.17 33.68 -31.70
CA LEU A 404 5.66 35.02 -31.96
C LEU A 404 6.66 36.06 -31.46
N PRO A 405 6.83 37.19 -32.18
CA PRO A 405 7.61 38.33 -31.70
C PRO A 405 7.07 38.93 -30.40
N ASN A 406 7.96 39.53 -29.60
CA ASN A 406 7.66 40.23 -28.35
C ASN A 406 6.81 39.41 -27.35
N ARG A 407 7.01 38.08 -27.30
CA ARG A 407 6.27 37.17 -26.42
C ARG A 407 7.21 36.46 -25.46
N ARG A 408 6.77 36.29 -24.21
CA ARG A 408 7.46 35.50 -23.19
C ARG A 408 7.04 34.04 -23.29
N TYR A 409 8.01 33.15 -23.29
CA TYR A 409 7.85 31.71 -23.41
C TYR A 409 8.45 30.99 -22.21
N GLN A 410 7.83 29.89 -21.81
CA GLN A 410 8.28 29.01 -20.75
C GLN A 410 8.16 27.53 -21.14
N LEU A 411 9.04 26.69 -20.59
CA LEU A 411 8.97 25.24 -20.67
C LEU A 411 9.71 24.65 -19.47
N THR A 412 9.07 23.74 -18.74
CA THR A 412 9.72 23.02 -17.63
C THR A 412 10.30 21.72 -18.17
N ILE A 413 11.60 21.52 -18.00
CA ILE A 413 12.25 20.21 -18.14
C ILE A 413 12.05 19.49 -16.81
N GLY A 414 11.13 18.52 -16.79
CA GLY A 414 10.62 17.96 -15.54
C GLY A 414 11.37 16.72 -15.05
N SER A 415 10.96 16.22 -13.88
CA SER A 415 11.62 15.12 -13.15
C SER A 415 11.39 13.73 -13.76
N GLY A 416 10.63 13.62 -14.86
CA GLY A 416 10.56 12.38 -15.63
C GLY A 416 11.84 12.08 -16.43
N PHE A 417 12.70 13.09 -16.68
CA PHE A 417 14.08 12.83 -17.06
C PHE A 417 14.85 12.23 -15.88
N ARG A 418 15.67 11.22 -16.12
CA ARG A 418 16.44 10.53 -15.08
C ARG A 418 17.79 10.04 -15.59
N ASP A 419 18.73 9.82 -14.69
CA ASP A 419 19.97 9.11 -15.01
C ASP A 419 19.75 7.59 -15.15
N GLU A 420 20.77 6.85 -15.57
CA GLU A 420 20.72 5.39 -15.75
C GLU A 420 20.43 4.62 -14.45
N LYS A 421 20.60 5.27 -13.29
CA LYS A 421 20.30 4.67 -11.98
C LYS A 421 18.88 4.99 -11.50
N GLY A 422 18.13 5.78 -12.28
CA GLY A 422 16.77 6.18 -11.96
C GLY A 422 16.64 7.53 -11.26
N ALA A 423 17.74 8.19 -10.90
CA ALA A 423 17.69 9.44 -10.15
C ALA A 423 17.07 10.57 -11.00
N PRO A 424 15.98 11.21 -10.53
CA PRO A 424 15.26 12.19 -11.33
C PRO A 424 16.02 13.51 -11.46
N LEU A 425 15.94 14.12 -12.63
CA LEU A 425 16.45 15.46 -12.92
C LEU A 425 15.87 16.47 -11.92
N LYS A 426 16.68 17.44 -11.48
CA LYS A 426 16.16 18.65 -10.82
C LYS A 426 15.39 19.47 -11.85
N PRO A 427 14.07 19.68 -11.66
CA PRO A 427 13.26 20.41 -12.63
C PRO A 427 13.88 21.75 -12.99
N TYR A 428 13.91 22.06 -14.28
CA TYR A 428 14.54 23.27 -14.79
C TYR A 428 13.56 24.06 -15.66
N LEU A 429 13.29 25.31 -15.28
CA LEU A 429 12.43 26.21 -16.04
C LEU A 429 13.24 26.94 -17.11
N ILE A 430 12.96 26.65 -18.37
CA ILE A 430 13.32 27.52 -19.49
C ILE A 430 12.33 28.69 -19.49
N ASP A 431 12.83 29.93 -19.48
CA ASP A 431 12.04 31.17 -19.52
C ASP A 431 12.79 32.22 -20.33
N PHE A 432 12.18 32.71 -21.41
CA PHE A 432 12.80 33.74 -22.25
C PHE A 432 11.75 34.61 -22.93
N LYS A 433 12.17 35.73 -23.50
CA LYS A 433 11.33 36.63 -24.29
C LYS A 433 11.91 36.82 -25.69
N THR A 434 11.04 36.77 -26.70
CA THR A 434 11.42 37.04 -28.08
C THR A 434 11.57 38.53 -28.37
N ALA A 435 12.44 38.86 -29.32
CA ALA A 435 12.68 40.20 -29.82
C ALA A 435 11.40 40.85 -30.37
N LYS A 436 11.34 42.18 -30.31
CA LYS A 436 10.43 42.96 -31.17
C LYS A 436 10.99 42.90 -32.60
N GLU A 437 10.13 42.75 -33.59
CA GLU A 437 10.50 42.53 -35.00
C GLU A 437 11.61 43.44 -35.53
#